data_AF-A0A4V6KQW1-F1
#
_entry.id   AF-A0A4V6KQW1-F1
#
_cell.length_a   1.000
_cell.length_b   1.000
_cell.length_c   1.000
_cell.angle_alpha   90.00
_cell.angle_beta   90.00
_cell.angle_gamma   90.00
#
_symmetry.space_group_name_H-M   'P 1'
#
loop_
_entity.id
_entity.type
_entity.pdbx_description
1 polymer ?
#
loop_
_entity_poly.entity_id
_entity_poly.type
_entity_poly.pdbx_seq_one_letter_code
_entity_poly.pdbx_strand_id
1 'polypeptide(L)'
;MTTLHYIFDPLCGWCYGAAPLAKALQAIPGLTVALHAGGMMTGNARRTINEEWRNYVMPHDKRIAELTGQPFGDGYFNGLLRDTTAVMDSEPPIVAILAAEQLAGRGLDMLHRIPGSSLPGRTTYCRYAGVGSAGE
;
A
#
# COMPACT_ATOMS: atom_id res chain seq x y z
N MET A 1 -9.62 18.33 21.18
CA MET A 1 -9.50 17.73 19.83
C MET A 1 -8.70 16.47 20.00
N THR A 2 -9.22 15.32 19.53
CA THR A 2 -8.57 14.02 19.73
C THR A 2 -7.81 13.67 18.47
N THR A 3 -6.56 13.22 18.61
CA THR A 3 -5.71 12.82 17.49
C THR A 3 -5.50 11.31 17.50
N LEU A 4 -5.83 10.65 16.39
CA LEU A 4 -5.47 9.26 16.15
C LEU A 4 -4.20 9.22 15.31
N HIS A 5 -3.17 8.59 15.86
CA HIS A 5 -1.90 8.40 15.17
C HIS A 5 -1.96 7.08 14.39
N TYR A 6 -1.90 7.18 13.05
CA TYR A 6 -1.89 6.01 12.18
C TYR A 6 -0.47 5.77 11.66
N ILE A 7 0.20 4.76 12.23
CA ILE A 7 1.51 4.29 11.78
C ILE A 7 1.28 3.24 10.69
N PHE A 8 1.80 3.47 9.50
CA PHE A 8 1.55 2.62 8.33
C PHE A 8 2.78 2.46 7.46
N ASP A 9 2.74 1.47 6.57
CA ASP A 9 3.65 1.37 5.43
C ASP A 9 2.87 0.99 4.17
N PRO A 10 3.12 1.63 3.00
CA PRO A 10 2.40 1.31 1.76
C PRO A 10 2.58 -0.12 1.28
N LEU A 11 3.69 -0.79 1.65
CA LEU A 11 4.00 -2.17 1.27
C LEU A 11 3.59 -3.19 2.33
N CYS A 12 3.00 -2.75 3.45
CA CYS A 12 2.53 -3.64 4.51
C CYS A 12 1.15 -4.20 4.16
N GLY A 13 1.07 -5.53 3.96
CA GLY A 13 -0.19 -6.20 3.66
C GLY A 13 -1.28 -6.00 4.73
N TRP A 14 -0.91 -5.92 6.00
CA TRP A 14 -1.88 -5.65 7.08
C TRP A 14 -2.34 -4.19 7.11
N CYS A 15 -1.50 -3.23 6.70
CA CYS A 15 -1.95 -1.85 6.49
C CYS A 15 -2.98 -1.79 5.35
N TYR A 16 -2.78 -2.56 4.28
CA TYR A 16 -3.78 -2.73 3.22
C TYR A 16 -5.08 -3.36 3.75
N GLY A 17 -4.98 -4.43 4.55
CA GLY A 17 -6.10 -5.04 5.26
C GLY A 17 -6.91 -4.05 6.12
N ALA A 18 -6.21 -3.11 6.76
CA ALA A 18 -6.81 -2.08 7.62
C ALA A 18 -7.28 -0.82 6.85
N ALA A 19 -7.07 -0.71 5.54
CA ALA A 19 -7.45 0.48 4.77
C ALA A 19 -8.93 0.89 4.93
N PRO A 20 -9.93 -0.04 5.01
CA PRO A 20 -11.32 0.34 5.27
C PRO A 20 -11.51 1.03 6.62
N LEU A 21 -10.75 0.62 7.65
CA LEU A 21 -10.75 1.27 8.96
C LEU A 21 -10.18 2.68 8.84
N ALA A 22 -9.03 2.84 8.19
CA ALA A 22 -8.40 4.13 7.99
C ALA A 22 -9.32 5.11 7.23
N LYS A 23 -10.05 4.62 6.22
CA LYS A 23 -11.09 5.40 5.52
C LYS A 23 -12.23 5.81 6.44
N ALA A 24 -12.72 4.92 7.30
CA ALA A 24 -13.81 5.22 8.23
C ALA A 24 -13.44 6.31 9.25
N LEU A 25 -12.16 6.42 9.64
CA LEU A 25 -11.69 7.46 10.56
C LEU A 25 -11.93 8.88 10.04
N GLN A 26 -11.87 9.10 8.73
CA GLN A 26 -12.11 10.42 8.13
C GLN A 26 -13.56 10.92 8.31
N ALA A 27 -14.49 10.00 8.57
CA ALA A 27 -15.90 10.34 8.74
C ALA A 27 -16.25 10.71 10.20
N ILE A 28 -15.30 10.61 11.14
CA ILE A 28 -15.56 10.86 12.57
C ILE A 28 -15.42 12.36 12.87
N PRO A 29 -16.49 13.07 13.27
CA PRO A 29 -16.43 14.50 13.54
C PRO A 29 -15.47 14.82 14.70
N GLY A 30 -14.59 15.80 14.50
CA GLY A 30 -13.66 16.28 15.54
C GLY A 30 -12.46 15.36 15.81
N LEU A 31 -12.29 14.28 15.03
CA LEU A 31 -11.10 13.44 15.06
C LEU A 31 -10.08 13.93 14.02
N THR A 32 -8.85 14.15 14.46
CA THR A 32 -7.70 14.38 13.56
C THR A 32 -6.97 13.07 13.33
N VAL A 33 -6.68 12.71 12.08
CA VAL A 33 -5.85 11.55 11.75
C VAL A 33 -4.44 12.05 11.40
N ALA A 34 -3.45 11.71 12.22
CA ALA A 34 -2.04 12.02 11.97
C ALA A 34 -1.34 10.79 11.37
N LEU A 35 -0.83 10.92 10.15
CA LEU A 35 -0.17 9.86 9.41
C LEU A 35 1.33 9.79 9.75
N HIS A 36 1.83 8.58 10.03
CA HIS A 36 3.24 8.31 10.31
C HIS A 36 3.72 7.14 9.43
N ALA A 37 4.57 7.44 8.46
CA ALA A 37 5.12 6.41 7.59
C ALA A 37 6.29 5.67 8.26
N GLY A 38 6.19 4.35 8.38
CA GLY A 38 7.15 3.52 9.11
C GLY A 38 8.43 3.18 8.35
N GLY A 39 8.40 3.16 7.01
CA GLY A 39 9.57 2.85 6.18
C GLY A 39 10.03 1.39 6.29
N MET A 40 9.08 0.45 6.27
CA MET A 40 9.27 -0.99 6.50
C MET A 40 10.34 -1.61 5.57
N MET A 41 10.39 -1.21 4.31
CA MET A 41 11.32 -1.73 3.30
C MET A 41 12.11 -0.58 2.67
N THR A 42 12.98 0.07 3.46
CA THR A 42 13.80 1.21 3.01
C THR A 42 15.29 0.93 3.15
N GLY A 43 16.12 1.62 2.37
CA GLY A 43 17.58 1.46 2.42
C GLY A 43 18.03 0.01 2.23
N ASN A 44 18.75 -0.54 3.22
CA ASN A 44 19.23 -1.93 3.21
C ASN A 44 18.13 -2.98 3.45
N ALA A 45 16.94 -2.56 3.89
CA ALA A 45 15.79 -3.44 4.12
C ALA A 45 14.91 -3.63 2.88
N ARG A 46 15.22 -2.96 1.76
CA ARG A 46 14.57 -3.17 0.46
C ARG A 46 14.65 -4.64 0.06
N ARG A 47 13.61 -5.12 -0.63
CA ARG A 47 13.53 -6.52 -1.08
C ARG A 47 13.32 -6.59 -2.58
N THR A 48 14.19 -7.28 -3.30
CA THR A 48 13.88 -7.68 -4.69
C THR A 48 12.91 -8.84 -4.65
N ILE A 49 11.91 -8.82 -5.52
CA ILE A 49 10.98 -9.93 -5.66
C ILE A 49 11.73 -11.14 -6.20
N ASN A 50 11.63 -12.25 -5.48
CA ASN A 50 12.14 -13.55 -5.86
C ASN A 50 11.16 -14.64 -5.36
N GLU A 51 11.45 -15.90 -5.65
CA GLU A 51 10.58 -17.01 -5.28
C GLU A 51 10.43 -17.15 -3.76
N GLU A 52 11.51 -16.94 -3.00
CA GLU A 52 11.48 -16.98 -1.53
C GLU A 52 10.54 -15.92 -0.96
N TRP A 53 10.68 -14.67 -1.43
CA TRP A 53 9.84 -13.55 -1.03
C TRP A 53 8.38 -13.79 -1.39
N ARG A 54 8.12 -14.28 -2.60
CA ARG A 54 6.78 -14.68 -3.04
C ARG A 54 6.17 -15.72 -2.09
N ASN A 55 6.91 -16.79 -1.79
CA ASN A 55 6.44 -17.86 -0.91
C ASN A 55 6.19 -17.36 0.52
N TYR A 56 6.92 -16.33 0.95
CA TYR A 56 6.70 -15.66 2.24
C TYR A 56 5.43 -14.79 2.26
N VAL A 57 5.18 -13.96 1.24
CA VAL A 57 4.05 -12.99 1.27
C VAL A 57 2.71 -13.62 0.91
N MET A 58 2.68 -14.56 -0.04
CA MET A 58 1.43 -15.18 -0.52
C MET A 58 0.51 -15.76 0.57
N PRO A 59 0.99 -16.52 1.58
CA PRO A 59 0.11 -17.02 2.64
C PRO A 59 -0.44 -15.89 3.51
N HIS A 60 0.31 -14.81 3.73
CA HIS A 60 -0.17 -13.65 4.47
C HIS A 60 -1.25 -12.90 3.70
N ASP A 61 -1.06 -12.68 2.40
CA ASP A 61 -2.04 -11.97 1.56
C ASP A 61 -3.37 -12.73 1.49
N LYS A 62 -3.32 -14.05 1.33
CA LYS A 62 -4.51 -14.91 1.40
C LYS A 62 -5.22 -14.77 2.74
N ARG A 63 -4.46 -14.79 3.84
CA ARG A 63 -5.03 -14.64 5.18
C ARG A 63 -5.65 -13.26 5.42
N ILE A 64 -5.03 -12.21 4.88
CA ILE A 64 -5.58 -10.85 4.91
C ILE A 64 -6.90 -10.79 4.14
N ALA A 65 -6.95 -11.36 2.93
CA ALA A 65 -8.16 -11.41 2.12
C ALA A 65 -9.30 -12.14 2.86
N GLU A 66 -9.00 -13.29 3.46
CA GLU A 66 -9.98 -14.07 4.25
C GLU A 66 -10.55 -13.29 5.44
N LEU A 67 -9.72 -12.53 6.15
CA LEU A 67 -10.13 -11.84 7.38
C LEU A 67 -10.75 -10.46 7.14
N THR A 68 -10.34 -9.79 6.07
CA THR A 68 -10.71 -8.38 5.83
C THR A 68 -11.62 -8.19 4.62
N GLY A 69 -11.74 -9.19 3.74
CA GLY A 69 -12.43 -9.09 2.47
C GLY A 69 -11.70 -8.24 1.42
N GLN A 70 -10.48 -7.76 1.72
CA GLN A 70 -9.73 -6.92 0.81
C GLN A 70 -9.28 -7.72 -0.43
N PRO A 71 -9.49 -7.19 -1.66
CA PRO A 71 -9.21 -7.92 -2.88
C PRO A 71 -7.70 -7.97 -3.18
N PHE A 72 -7.22 -9.09 -3.68
CA PHE A 72 -5.90 -9.22 -4.28
C PHE A 72 -6.07 -9.72 -5.71
N GLY A 73 -5.63 -8.94 -6.68
CA GLY A 73 -5.86 -9.22 -8.10
C GLY A 73 -4.84 -10.17 -8.72
N ASP A 74 -5.19 -10.74 -9.88
CA ASP A 74 -4.28 -11.60 -10.64
C ASP A 74 -2.99 -10.87 -11.08
N GLY A 75 -3.09 -9.59 -11.47
CA GLY A 75 -1.92 -8.76 -11.78
C GLY A 75 -0.92 -8.62 -10.62
N TYR A 76 -1.38 -8.73 -9.37
CA TYR A 76 -0.50 -8.78 -8.20
C TYR A 76 0.15 -10.16 -8.05
N PHE A 77 -0.66 -11.23 -8.00
CA PHE A 77 -0.14 -12.58 -7.77
C PHE A 77 0.67 -13.13 -8.94
N ASN A 78 0.22 -12.97 -10.19
CA ASN A 78 0.86 -13.53 -11.38
C ASN A 78 1.61 -12.48 -12.21
N GLY A 79 1.51 -11.20 -11.86
CA GLY A 79 2.37 -10.15 -12.37
C GLY A 79 3.48 -9.77 -11.38
N LEU A 80 3.18 -8.86 -10.44
CA LEU A 80 4.18 -8.26 -9.54
C LEU A 80 5.02 -9.32 -8.84
N LEU A 81 4.38 -10.27 -8.17
CA LEU A 81 5.07 -11.28 -7.39
C LEU A 81 5.83 -12.31 -8.25
N ARG A 82 5.81 -12.18 -9.58
CA ARG A 82 6.64 -12.96 -10.53
C ARG A 82 7.70 -12.11 -11.23
N ASP A 83 7.66 -10.79 -11.10
CA ASP A 83 8.63 -9.88 -11.72
C ASP A 83 9.92 -9.84 -10.89
N THR A 84 10.92 -10.60 -11.28
CA THR A 84 12.23 -10.65 -10.57
C THR A 84 13.06 -9.38 -10.73
N THR A 85 12.61 -8.42 -11.54
CA THR A 85 13.23 -7.09 -11.65
C THR A 85 12.61 -6.07 -10.70
N ALA A 86 11.50 -6.43 -10.04
CA ALA A 86 10.81 -5.56 -9.10
C ALA A 86 11.51 -5.47 -7.76
N VAL A 87 11.64 -4.24 -7.27
CA VAL A 87 12.16 -3.93 -5.94
C VAL A 87 11.04 -3.33 -5.11
N MET A 88 10.81 -3.96 -3.97
CA MET A 88 9.94 -3.49 -2.90
C MET A 88 10.72 -2.43 -2.11
N ASP A 89 10.35 -1.18 -2.35
CA ASP A 89 10.89 0.00 -1.68
C ASP A 89 9.74 0.87 -1.17
N SER A 90 9.65 1.02 0.15
CA SER A 90 8.60 1.82 0.77
C SER A 90 8.83 3.32 0.57
N GLU A 91 10.06 3.76 0.28
CA GLU A 91 10.42 5.18 0.26
C GLU A 91 9.65 5.98 -0.82
N PRO A 92 9.61 5.58 -2.11
CA PRO A 92 8.88 6.33 -3.14
C PRO A 92 7.38 6.52 -2.84
N PRO A 93 6.59 5.48 -2.48
CA PRO A 93 5.18 5.69 -2.15
C PRO A 93 4.99 6.50 -0.86
N ILE A 94 5.89 6.38 0.13
CA ILE A 94 5.85 7.24 1.33
C ILE A 94 6.04 8.71 0.96
N VAL A 95 7.03 9.03 0.11
CA VAL A 95 7.27 10.40 -0.36
C VAL A 95 6.04 10.95 -1.07
N ALA A 96 5.38 10.16 -1.93
CA ALA A 96 4.16 10.58 -2.61
C ALA A 96 3.01 10.90 -1.64
N ILE A 97 2.85 10.11 -0.56
CA ILE A 97 1.85 10.35 0.48
C ILE A 97 2.15 11.62 1.25
N LEU A 98 3.40 11.80 1.69
CA LEU A 98 3.82 12.98 2.43
C LEU A 98 3.67 14.26 1.59
N ALA A 99 4.01 14.19 0.30
CA ALA A 99 3.80 15.29 -0.63
C ALA A 99 2.31 15.63 -0.80
N ALA A 100 1.43 14.63 -0.94
CA ALA A 100 -0.01 14.85 -1.05
C ALA A 100 -0.62 15.44 0.24
N GLU A 101 -0.10 15.04 1.39
CA GLU A 101 -0.47 15.62 2.69
C GLU A 101 -0.01 17.08 2.77
N GLN A 102 1.25 17.37 2.46
CA GLN A 102 1.80 18.71 2.55
C GLN A 102 1.15 19.69 1.57
N LEU A 103 0.82 19.25 0.37
CA LEU A 103 0.27 20.11 -0.69
C LEU A 103 -1.24 20.35 -0.54
N ALA A 104 -1.98 19.40 0.02
CA ALA A 104 -3.44 19.44 -0.04
C ALA A 104 -4.18 18.78 1.14
N GLY A 105 -3.47 18.31 2.18
CA GLY A 105 -4.08 17.53 3.28
C GLY A 105 -4.70 16.21 2.81
N ARG A 106 -4.17 15.63 1.73
CA ARG A 106 -4.72 14.43 1.07
C ARG A 106 -3.79 13.22 1.14
N GLY A 107 -2.97 13.11 2.18
CA GLY A 107 -2.07 11.99 2.37
C GLY A 107 -2.84 10.67 2.49
N LEU A 108 -3.94 10.66 3.23
CA LEU A 108 -4.75 9.45 3.43
C LEU A 108 -5.47 9.02 2.15
N ASP A 109 -5.93 9.97 1.34
CA ASP A 109 -6.46 9.67 0.00
C ASP A 109 -5.38 9.11 -0.93
N MET A 110 -4.16 9.64 -0.85
CA MET A 110 -3.03 9.12 -1.62
C MET A 110 -2.65 7.70 -1.18
N LEU A 111 -2.62 7.43 0.13
CA LEU A 111 -2.39 6.10 0.68
C LEU A 111 -3.39 5.07 0.14
N HIS A 112 -4.67 5.42 0.06
CA HIS A 112 -5.69 4.54 -0.51
C HIS A 112 -5.59 4.35 -2.04
N ARG A 113 -4.91 5.25 -2.75
CA ARG A 113 -4.74 5.18 -4.22
C ARG A 113 -3.46 4.49 -4.67
N ILE A 114 -2.45 4.38 -3.80
CA ILE A 114 -1.17 3.73 -4.12
C ILE A 114 -1.31 2.23 -4.45
N PRO A 115 -2.28 1.47 -3.93
CA PRO A 115 -2.61 0.13 -4.44
C PRO A 115 -3.18 0.11 -5.88
N GLY A 116 -2.98 1.17 -6.68
CA GLY A 116 -3.72 1.42 -7.91
C GLY A 116 -3.07 2.38 -8.92
N SER A 117 -1.99 3.09 -8.57
CA SER A 117 -1.52 4.24 -9.35
C SER A 117 -0.18 4.00 -10.02
N SER A 118 -0.12 4.24 -11.33
CA SER A 118 1.11 4.29 -12.13
C SER A 118 1.75 5.68 -12.03
N LEU A 119 2.69 5.88 -11.10
CA LEU A 119 3.51 7.09 -11.09
C LEU A 119 4.79 6.89 -11.93
N PRO A 120 5.16 7.83 -12.82
CA PRO A 120 6.35 7.70 -13.65
C PRO A 120 7.63 8.08 -12.88
N GLY A 121 8.64 7.21 -12.97
CA GLY A 121 10.00 7.50 -12.52
C GLY A 121 10.43 6.74 -11.26
N ARG A 122 11.00 5.55 -11.48
CA ARG A 122 11.71 4.67 -10.53
C ARG A 122 10.86 4.07 -9.40
N THR A 123 10.81 2.73 -9.46
CA THR A 123 10.46 1.75 -8.40
C THR A 123 9.03 1.17 -8.42
N THR A 124 8.92 0.22 -9.34
CA THR A 124 8.17 -1.05 -9.48
C THR A 124 6.94 -1.47 -8.66
N TYR A 125 6.43 -0.74 -7.66
CA TYR A 125 5.13 -1.14 -7.06
C TYR A 125 3.93 -0.78 -7.96
N CYS A 126 4.08 0.31 -8.71
CA CYS A 126 3.03 0.99 -9.47
C CYS A 126 2.60 0.30 -10.79
N ARG A 127 3.19 -0.83 -11.19
CA ARG A 127 2.89 -1.46 -12.49
C ARG A 127 1.80 -2.55 -12.43
N TYR A 128 1.46 -3.03 -11.24
CA TYR A 128 0.76 -4.31 -11.12
C TYR A 128 -0.47 -4.32 -10.21
N ALA A 129 -0.67 -3.27 -9.42
CA ALA A 129 -1.90 -3.10 -8.66
C ALA A 129 -2.81 -2.16 -9.47
N GLY A 130 -3.78 -2.74 -10.20
CA GLY A 130 -4.87 -2.05 -10.88
C GLY A 130 -4.95 -2.24 -12.40
N VAL A 131 -5.70 -3.25 -12.88
CA VAL A 131 -6.88 -3.18 -13.79
C VAL A 131 -7.32 -4.63 -14.08
N GLY A 132 -8.23 -5.16 -13.28
CA GLY A 132 -9.21 -6.14 -13.76
C GLY A 132 -10.49 -5.33 -13.98
N SER A 133 -10.87 -5.15 -15.23
CA SER A 133 -12.07 -4.45 -15.67
C SER A 133 -13.31 -4.99 -14.97
N ALA A 134 -14.04 -4.10 -14.28
CA ALA A 134 -15.47 -4.27 -14.16
C ALA A 134 -16.08 -4.08 -15.56
N GLY A 135 -16.71 -5.12 -16.11
CA GLY A 135 -17.52 -5.09 -17.34
C GLY A 135 -16.93 -5.90 -18.50
N GLU A 136 -17.36 -7.17 -18.62
CA GLU A 136 -18.41 -7.61 -19.57
C GLU A 136 -19.23 -8.73 -18.91
#